data_AF-A0A1C3ES35-F1
#
_entry.id   AF-A0A1C3ES35-F1
#
_cell.length_a   1.000
_cell.length_b   1.000
_cell.length_c   1.000
_cell.angle_alpha   90.00
_cell.angle_beta   90.00
_cell.angle_gamma   90.00
#
_symmetry.space_group_name_H-M   'P 1'
#
loop_
_entity.id
_entity.type
_entity.pdbx_description
1 polymer ?
#
loop_
_entity_poly.entity_id
_entity_poly.type
_entity_poly.pdbx_seq_one_letter_code
_entity_poly.pdbx_strand_id
1 'polypeptide(L)'
;MKPFRFYGAISALLFLSACASAPAEHSFDADAMTKAGNYQGLVDHYKAAWLESPSSPERTIVLVKSYMMRQDYESASFYLQYLHDQGMMSQDSVYLSAQIAFHRQQFVQATEAAKRAIAMGKDDAETYLLLGIVQGNQSKFAEARNAFTTARIKGCDEATVKNNLAVLLLAEGKNNQAIDMLLPINHQAAIHNKAQVNLAIALIREGRHAEAESVLTPLFSKDEVATFIHTVAGGGEA
;
A
#
# COMPACT_ATOMS: atom_id res chain seq x y z
N MET A 1 -72.35 -37.34 -58.31
CA MET A 1 -70.91 -37.10 -58.14
C MET A 1 -70.72 -35.87 -57.26
N LYS A 2 -70.29 -36.07 -56.01
CA LYS A 2 -69.91 -35.01 -55.06
C LYS A 2 -68.55 -35.38 -54.47
N PRO A 3 -67.52 -34.53 -54.56
CA PRO A 3 -66.20 -34.86 -54.06
C PRO A 3 -65.87 -34.14 -52.73
N PHE A 4 -64.81 -34.66 -52.12
CA PHE A 4 -63.88 -34.01 -51.20
C PHE A 4 -64.21 -33.91 -49.70
N ARG A 5 -63.50 -34.76 -48.93
CA ARG A 5 -63.25 -34.68 -47.49
C ARG A 5 -62.15 -33.63 -47.25
N PHE A 6 -62.29 -32.80 -46.22
CA PHE A 6 -61.17 -32.07 -45.62
C PHE A 6 -61.21 -32.31 -44.12
N TYR A 7 -60.20 -33.01 -43.60
CA TYR A 7 -59.97 -33.17 -42.16
C TYR A 7 -59.30 -31.89 -41.66
N GLY A 8 -59.93 -31.22 -40.68
CA GLY A 8 -59.33 -30.08 -39.99
C GLY A 8 -58.21 -30.53 -39.06
N ALA A 9 -56.99 -30.04 -39.30
CA ALA A 9 -55.88 -30.15 -38.37
C ALA A 9 -55.90 -28.93 -37.43
N ILE A 10 -56.18 -29.15 -36.15
CA ILE A 10 -56.04 -28.14 -35.10
C ILE A 10 -54.55 -28.03 -34.78
N SER A 11 -53.91 -26.95 -35.23
CA SER A 11 -52.53 -26.62 -34.88
C SER A 11 -52.53 -25.86 -33.54
N ALA A 12 -52.08 -26.53 -32.48
CA ALA A 12 -51.91 -25.92 -31.17
C ALA A 12 -50.66 -25.03 -31.18
N LEU A 13 -50.86 -23.70 -31.12
CA LEU A 13 -49.78 -22.75 -30.86
C LEU A 13 -49.34 -22.89 -29.39
N LEU A 14 -48.19 -23.53 -29.19
CA LEU A 14 -47.45 -23.51 -27.92
C LEU A 14 -46.74 -22.17 -27.79
N PHE A 15 -47.25 -21.29 -26.92
CA PHE A 15 -46.51 -20.13 -26.43
C PHE A 15 -45.40 -20.62 -25.49
N LEU A 16 -44.19 -20.79 -26.03
CA LEU A 16 -42.98 -20.89 -25.22
C LEU A 16 -42.72 -19.49 -24.64
N SER A 17 -43.15 -19.26 -23.40
CA SER A 17 -42.69 -18.12 -22.61
C SER A 17 -41.20 -18.34 -22.32
N ALA A 18 -40.34 -17.67 -23.07
CA ALA A 18 -38.94 -17.56 -22.70
C ALA A 18 -38.87 -16.75 -21.40
N CYS A 19 -38.71 -17.43 -20.27
CA CYS A 19 -38.20 -16.78 -19.06
C CYS A 19 -36.77 -16.35 -19.38
N ALA A 20 -36.60 -15.11 -19.83
CA ALA A 20 -35.30 -14.45 -19.76
C ALA A 20 -34.98 -14.29 -18.28
N SER A 21 -34.20 -15.22 -17.73
CA SER A 21 -33.49 -14.96 -16.49
C SER A 21 -32.64 -13.72 -16.72
N ALA A 22 -32.96 -12.61 -16.05
CA ALA A 22 -32.09 -11.45 -16.00
C ALA A 22 -30.68 -11.97 -15.67
N PRO A 23 -29.63 -11.54 -16.39
CA PRO A 23 -28.28 -11.90 -16.00
C PRO A 23 -28.11 -11.47 -14.55
N ALA A 24 -27.69 -12.41 -13.70
CA ALA A 24 -27.42 -12.11 -12.30
C ALA A 24 -26.54 -10.85 -12.27
N GLU A 25 -27.05 -9.79 -11.66
CA GLU A 25 -26.28 -8.57 -11.43
C GLU A 25 -25.11 -9.01 -10.56
N HIS A 26 -23.96 -9.25 -11.18
CA HIS A 26 -22.75 -9.59 -10.45
C HIS A 26 -22.39 -8.34 -9.65
N SER A 27 -22.83 -8.30 -8.40
CA SER A 27 -22.49 -7.23 -7.46
C SER A 27 -20.97 -7.13 -7.42
N PHE A 28 -20.43 -6.00 -7.88
CA PHE A 28 -19.01 -5.77 -7.84
C PHE A 28 -18.57 -5.66 -6.38
N ASP A 29 -17.76 -6.62 -5.92
CA ASP A 29 -17.23 -6.65 -4.57
C ASP A 29 -15.76 -6.22 -4.58
N ALA A 30 -15.55 -4.91 -4.39
CA ALA A 30 -14.22 -4.32 -4.33
C ALA A 30 -13.36 -4.92 -3.20
N ASP A 31 -13.99 -5.30 -2.08
CA ASP A 31 -13.29 -5.85 -0.92
C ASP A 31 -12.83 -7.28 -1.19
N ALA A 32 -13.68 -8.11 -1.79
CA ALA A 32 -13.29 -9.46 -2.22
C ALA A 32 -12.18 -9.43 -3.27
N MET A 33 -12.26 -8.54 -4.26
CA MET A 33 -11.20 -8.41 -5.28
C MET A 33 -9.88 -7.91 -4.69
N THR A 34 -9.93 -6.96 -3.74
CA THR A 34 -8.75 -6.49 -3.02
C THR A 34 -8.11 -7.63 -2.21
N LYS A 35 -8.93 -8.40 -1.47
CA LYS A 35 -8.46 -9.57 -0.70
C LYS A 35 -7.91 -10.68 -1.60
N ALA A 36 -8.49 -10.86 -2.78
CA ALA A 36 -8.02 -11.82 -3.78
C ALA A 36 -6.78 -11.34 -4.56
N GLY A 37 -6.31 -10.11 -4.33
CA GLY A 37 -5.19 -9.52 -5.07
C GLY A 37 -5.50 -9.25 -6.55
N ASN A 38 -6.78 -9.29 -6.94
CA ASN A 38 -7.20 -9.03 -8.32
C ASN A 38 -7.29 -7.51 -8.59
N TYR A 39 -6.14 -6.84 -8.52
CA TYR A 39 -6.06 -5.40 -8.73
C TYR A 39 -6.33 -5.01 -10.19
N GLN A 40 -6.11 -5.92 -11.15
CA GLN A 40 -6.47 -5.69 -12.55
C GLN A 40 -7.99 -5.58 -12.71
N GLY A 41 -8.77 -6.50 -12.12
CA GLY A 41 -10.23 -6.42 -12.14
C GLY A 41 -10.76 -5.15 -11.48
N LEU A 42 -10.13 -4.69 -10.40
CA LEU A 42 -10.45 -3.38 -9.79
C LEU A 42 -10.21 -2.23 -10.79
N VAL A 43 -9.04 -2.20 -11.43
CA VAL A 43 -8.71 -1.19 -12.45
C VAL A 43 -9.73 -1.21 -13.58
N ASP A 44 -10.05 -2.38 -14.13
CA ASP A 44 -10.97 -2.50 -15.27
C ASP A 44 -12.36 -2.00 -14.91
N HIS A 45 -12.88 -2.38 -13.74
CA HIS A 45 -14.19 -1.95 -13.26
C HIS A 45 -14.24 -0.43 -13.05
N TYR A 46 -13.32 0.13 -12.25
CA TYR A 46 -13.36 1.56 -11.93
C TYR A 46 -12.98 2.44 -13.12
N LYS A 47 -12.17 1.96 -14.07
CA LYS A 47 -11.89 2.65 -15.33
C LYS A 47 -13.12 2.68 -16.24
N ALA A 48 -13.85 1.57 -16.36
CA ALA A 48 -15.10 1.53 -17.11
C ALA A 48 -16.12 2.52 -16.52
N ALA A 49 -16.31 2.50 -15.19
CA ALA A 49 -17.19 3.43 -14.50
C ALA A 49 -16.75 4.90 -14.66
N TRP A 50 -15.44 5.16 -14.70
CA TRP A 50 -14.91 6.50 -14.96
C TRP A 50 -15.18 6.97 -16.39
N LEU A 51 -15.12 6.09 -17.39
CA LEU A 51 -15.45 6.45 -18.78
C LEU A 51 -16.93 6.82 -18.97
N GLU A 52 -17.83 6.22 -18.19
CA GLU A 52 -19.26 6.56 -18.21
C GLU A 52 -19.56 7.88 -17.49
N SER A 53 -18.82 8.20 -16.43
CA SER A 53 -19.00 9.42 -15.64
C SER A 53 -17.69 9.89 -15.02
N PRO A 54 -16.87 10.67 -15.76
CA PRO A 54 -15.53 11.09 -15.33
C PRO A 54 -15.47 11.99 -14.09
N SER A 55 -16.62 12.41 -13.54
CA SER A 55 -16.73 13.51 -12.58
C SER A 55 -16.79 13.12 -11.09
N SER A 56 -16.63 11.84 -10.72
CA SER A 56 -16.65 11.43 -9.30
C SER A 56 -15.23 11.29 -8.73
N PRO A 57 -14.79 12.21 -7.85
CA PRO A 57 -13.48 12.13 -7.20
C PRO A 57 -13.30 10.85 -6.38
N GLU A 58 -14.38 10.36 -5.75
CA GLU A 58 -14.36 9.17 -4.91
C GLU A 58 -14.02 7.94 -5.74
N ARG A 59 -14.67 7.76 -6.90
CA ARG A 59 -14.39 6.64 -7.80
C ARG A 59 -13.00 6.74 -8.42
N THR A 60 -12.58 7.95 -8.79
CA THR A 60 -11.22 8.18 -9.29
C THR A 60 -10.17 7.87 -8.23
N ILE A 61 -10.41 8.20 -6.95
CA ILE A 61 -9.52 7.83 -5.84
C ILE A 61 -9.38 6.32 -5.72
N VAL A 62 -10.47 5.55 -5.85
CA VAL A 62 -10.37 4.09 -5.82
C VAL A 62 -9.59 3.57 -7.02
N LEU A 63 -9.81 4.11 -8.22
CA LEU A 63 -9.03 3.77 -9.42
C LEU A 63 -7.52 4.04 -9.22
N VAL A 64 -7.17 5.21 -8.66
CA VAL A 64 -5.78 5.56 -8.31
C VAL A 64 -5.19 4.52 -7.36
N LYS A 65 -5.90 4.16 -6.29
CA LYS A 65 -5.46 3.12 -5.34
C LYS A 65 -5.29 1.77 -6.03
N SER A 66 -6.19 1.37 -6.92
CA SER A 66 -6.08 0.13 -7.69
C SER A 66 -4.83 0.09 -8.57
N TYR A 67 -4.50 1.20 -9.24
CA TYR A 67 -3.24 1.32 -9.98
C TYR A 67 -2.00 1.29 -9.06
N MET A 68 -2.04 1.95 -7.90
CA MET A 68 -0.95 1.89 -6.92
C MET A 68 -0.70 0.47 -6.40
N MET A 69 -1.75 -0.31 -6.14
CA MET A 69 -1.61 -1.72 -5.73
C MET A 69 -0.94 -2.59 -6.82
N ARG A 70 -1.05 -2.17 -8.10
CA ARG A 70 -0.32 -2.76 -9.23
C ARG A 70 1.07 -2.17 -9.45
N GLN A 71 1.47 -1.20 -8.63
CA GLN A 71 2.68 -0.40 -8.81
C GLN A 71 2.74 0.38 -10.14
N ASP A 72 1.59 0.57 -10.80
CA ASP A 72 1.44 1.42 -11.97
C ASP A 72 1.26 2.87 -11.52
N TYR A 73 2.36 3.44 -11.02
CA TYR A 73 2.39 4.79 -10.49
C TYR A 73 2.22 5.86 -11.57
N GLU A 74 2.49 5.52 -12.84
CA GLU A 74 2.27 6.41 -13.98
C GLU A 74 0.77 6.62 -14.19
N SER A 75 0.00 5.54 -14.36
CA SER A 75 -1.46 5.62 -14.49
C SER A 75 -2.09 6.26 -13.25
N ALA A 76 -1.64 5.88 -12.05
CA ALA A 76 -2.13 6.50 -10.82
C ALA A 76 -1.90 8.02 -10.79
N SER A 77 -0.71 8.49 -11.23
CA SER A 77 -0.39 9.91 -11.31
C SER A 77 -1.26 10.63 -12.33
N PHE A 78 -1.57 10.01 -13.48
CA PHE A 78 -2.44 10.59 -14.50
C PHE A 78 -3.83 10.93 -13.94
N TYR A 79 -4.46 10.02 -13.22
CA TYR A 79 -5.79 10.27 -12.66
C TYR A 79 -5.77 11.25 -11.49
N LEU A 80 -4.69 11.34 -10.71
CA LEU A 80 -4.52 12.40 -9.72
C LEU A 80 -4.32 13.77 -10.37
N GLN A 81 -3.60 13.84 -11.50
CA GLN A 81 -3.46 15.07 -12.27
C GLN A 81 -4.82 15.52 -12.83
N TYR A 82 -5.63 14.58 -13.31
CA TYR A 82 -7.01 14.89 -13.70
C TYR A 82 -7.82 15.51 -12.54
N LEU A 83 -7.77 14.93 -11.33
CA LEU A 83 -8.44 15.53 -10.17
C LEU A 83 -7.89 16.92 -9.82
N HIS A 84 -6.60 17.14 -9.99
CA HIS A 84 -5.97 18.44 -9.82
C HIS A 84 -6.49 19.47 -10.82
N ASP A 85 -6.49 19.14 -12.11
CA ASP A 85 -6.89 20.05 -13.20
C ASP A 85 -8.38 20.41 -13.11
N GLN A 86 -9.21 19.51 -12.58
CA GLN A 86 -10.63 19.76 -12.34
C GLN A 86 -10.92 20.47 -11.00
N GLY A 87 -9.90 20.78 -10.20
CA GLY A 87 -10.08 21.42 -8.90
C GLY A 87 -10.75 20.54 -7.85
N MET A 88 -10.70 19.21 -8.02
CA MET A 88 -11.37 18.21 -7.19
C MET A 88 -10.44 17.51 -6.18
N MET A 89 -9.28 18.12 -5.89
CA MET A 89 -8.32 17.54 -4.94
C MET A 89 -8.87 17.57 -3.52
N SER A 90 -8.78 16.44 -2.83
CA SER A 90 -9.11 16.28 -1.42
C SER A 90 -7.85 16.01 -0.60
N GLN A 91 -7.98 16.06 0.72
CA GLN A 91 -6.90 15.67 1.64
C GLN A 91 -6.39 14.24 1.36
N ASP A 92 -7.29 13.33 0.96
CA ASP A 92 -6.95 11.95 0.62
C ASP A 92 -6.25 11.85 -0.73
N SER A 93 -6.70 12.55 -1.77
CA SER A 93 -6.03 12.50 -3.07
C SER A 93 -4.64 13.14 -3.02
N VAL A 94 -4.46 14.20 -2.23
CA VAL A 94 -3.14 14.80 -1.97
C VAL A 94 -2.23 13.84 -1.19
N TYR A 95 -2.78 13.09 -0.23
CA TYR A 95 -2.03 12.05 0.47
C TYR A 95 -1.59 10.92 -0.46
N LEU A 96 -2.44 10.50 -1.40
CA LEU A 96 -2.05 9.54 -2.45
C LEU A 96 -0.92 10.08 -3.33
N SER A 97 -0.92 11.39 -3.66
CA SER A 97 0.22 12.02 -4.35
C SER A 97 1.51 11.88 -3.53
N ALA A 98 1.44 12.05 -2.20
CA ALA A 98 2.61 11.89 -1.32
C ALA A 98 3.14 10.44 -1.34
N GLN A 99 2.24 9.45 -1.27
CA GLN A 99 2.61 8.03 -1.34
C GLN A 99 3.26 7.68 -2.69
N ILE A 100 2.68 8.13 -3.81
CA ILE A 100 3.23 7.90 -5.14
C ILE A 100 4.60 8.56 -5.28
N ALA A 101 4.75 9.82 -4.85
CA ALA A 101 6.03 10.51 -4.88
C ALA A 101 7.08 9.77 -4.04
N PHE A 102 6.70 9.24 -2.88
CA PHE A 102 7.59 8.41 -2.05
C PHE A 102 8.03 7.14 -2.78
N HIS A 103 7.11 6.39 -3.39
CA HIS A 103 7.45 5.18 -4.15
C HIS A 103 8.34 5.46 -5.37
N ARG A 104 8.23 6.66 -5.95
CA ARG A 104 9.10 7.14 -7.04
C ARG A 104 10.41 7.78 -6.55
N GLN A 105 10.70 7.71 -5.24
CA GLN A 105 11.86 8.32 -4.59
C GLN A 105 11.96 9.85 -4.77
N GLN A 106 10.84 10.50 -5.08
CA GLN A 106 10.71 11.96 -5.19
C GLN A 106 10.47 12.56 -3.82
N PHE A 107 11.42 12.37 -2.89
CA PHE A 107 11.21 12.64 -1.47
C PHE A 107 10.77 14.07 -1.19
N VAL A 108 11.34 15.07 -1.88
CA VAL A 108 10.95 16.48 -1.66
C VAL A 108 9.48 16.72 -1.97
N GLN A 109 9.00 16.18 -3.10
CA GLN A 109 7.59 16.27 -3.50
C GLN A 109 6.69 15.50 -2.53
N ALA A 110 7.14 14.33 -2.06
CA ALA A 110 6.42 13.55 -1.05
C ALA A 110 6.26 14.30 0.28
N THR A 111 7.30 15.00 0.75
CA THR A 111 7.23 15.82 1.97
C THR A 111 6.20 16.93 1.83
N GLU A 112 6.23 17.66 0.72
CA GLU A 112 5.33 18.80 0.51
C GLU A 112 3.88 18.34 0.32
N ALA A 113 3.65 17.23 -0.40
CA ALA A 113 2.32 16.64 -0.52
C ALA A 113 1.79 16.13 0.82
N ALA A 114 2.61 15.45 1.63
CA ALA A 114 2.20 14.98 2.96
C ALA A 114 1.81 16.15 3.88
N LYS A 115 2.63 17.22 3.92
CA LYS A 115 2.30 18.44 4.68
C LYS A 115 1.01 19.11 4.18
N ARG A 116 0.81 19.15 2.87
CA ARG A 116 -0.42 19.70 2.28
C ARG A 116 -1.64 18.87 2.65
N ALA A 117 -1.54 17.54 2.64
CA ALA A 117 -2.63 16.67 3.08
C ALA A 117 -3.01 16.95 4.55
N ILE A 118 -2.02 17.08 5.43
CA ILE A 118 -2.23 17.47 6.84
C ILE A 118 -2.95 18.83 6.93
N ALA A 119 -2.47 19.83 6.18
CA ALA A 119 -3.09 21.17 6.15
C ALA A 119 -4.52 21.15 5.59
N MET A 120 -4.88 20.17 4.78
CA MET A 120 -6.23 19.94 4.26
C MET A 120 -7.11 19.09 5.18
N GLY A 121 -6.61 18.66 6.34
CA GLY A 121 -7.37 17.94 7.37
C GLY A 121 -6.89 16.52 7.66
N LYS A 122 -5.93 15.98 6.88
CA LYS A 122 -5.45 14.60 7.05
C LYS A 122 -4.42 14.51 8.19
N ASP A 123 -4.88 14.88 9.37
CA ASP A 123 -4.11 14.97 10.61
C ASP A 123 -4.19 13.65 11.42
N ASP A 124 -3.73 12.57 10.78
CA ASP A 124 -3.81 11.19 11.26
C ASP A 124 -2.44 10.49 11.38
N ALA A 125 -2.44 9.34 12.06
CA ALA A 125 -1.23 8.57 12.34
C ALA A 125 -0.49 8.14 11.06
N GLU A 126 -1.19 7.67 10.04
CA GLU A 126 -0.58 7.21 8.79
C GLU A 126 0.14 8.34 8.05
N THR A 127 -0.43 9.55 8.05
CA THR A 127 0.15 10.69 7.34
C THR A 127 1.43 11.17 8.02
N TYR A 128 1.47 11.22 9.36
CA TYR A 128 2.70 11.53 10.08
C TYR A 128 3.75 10.42 9.98
N LEU A 129 3.34 9.15 9.93
CA LEU A 129 4.24 8.03 9.71
C LEU A 129 4.93 8.16 8.34
N LEU A 130 4.17 8.42 7.26
CA LEU A 130 4.72 8.66 5.93
C LEU A 130 5.66 9.87 5.93
N LEU A 131 5.25 10.99 6.54
CA LEU A 131 6.06 12.19 6.64
C LEU A 131 7.42 11.91 7.29
N GLY A 132 7.42 11.15 8.40
CA GLY A 132 8.65 10.75 9.08
C GLY A 132 9.55 9.87 8.22
N ILE A 133 8.98 8.89 7.51
CA ILE A 133 9.74 8.01 6.59
C ILE A 133 10.40 8.85 5.48
N VAL A 134 9.65 9.74 4.85
CA VAL A 134 10.14 10.59 3.77
C VAL A 134 11.23 11.55 4.26
N GLN A 135 11.05 12.16 5.43
CA GLN A 135 12.05 13.04 6.04
C GLN A 135 13.32 12.28 6.44
N GLY A 136 13.19 11.03 6.92
CA GLY A 136 14.33 10.15 7.18
C GLY A 136 15.16 9.88 5.92
N ASN A 137 14.51 9.62 4.79
CA ASN A 137 15.17 9.45 3.49
C ASN A 137 15.87 10.74 3.00
N GLN A 138 15.43 11.92 3.47
CA GLN A 138 16.09 13.19 3.22
C GLN A 138 17.22 13.50 4.21
N SER A 139 17.56 12.58 5.11
CA SER A 139 18.48 12.80 6.24
C SER A 139 18.04 13.93 7.20
N LYS A 140 16.77 14.31 7.19
CA LYS A 140 16.17 15.29 8.11
C LYS A 140 15.74 14.60 9.41
N PHE A 141 16.72 14.08 10.14
CA PHE A 141 16.47 13.15 11.25
C PHE A 141 15.73 13.78 12.43
N ALA A 142 15.91 15.08 12.68
CA ALA A 142 15.20 15.79 13.74
C ALA A 142 13.70 15.91 13.42
N GLU A 143 13.38 16.32 12.19
CA GLU A 143 12.01 16.42 11.69
C GLU A 143 11.34 15.06 11.61
N ALA A 144 12.06 14.04 11.13
CA ALA A 144 11.57 12.67 11.07
C ALA A 144 11.20 12.13 12.46
N ARG A 145 12.05 12.38 13.48
CA ARG A 145 11.74 12.03 14.88
C ARG A 145 10.49 12.72 15.39
N ASN A 146 10.32 14.01 15.06
CA ASN A 146 9.12 14.75 15.45
C ASN A 146 7.87 14.15 14.78
N ALA A 147 7.93 13.85 13.48
CA ALA A 147 6.83 13.23 12.76
C ALA A 147 6.47 11.85 13.32
N PHE A 148 7.45 10.98 13.61
CA PHE A 148 7.19 9.70 14.26
C PHE A 148 6.62 9.83 15.67
N THR A 149 7.05 10.82 16.43
CA THR A 149 6.49 11.13 17.76
C THR A 149 5.02 11.56 17.64
N THR A 150 4.70 12.40 16.66
CA THR A 150 3.31 12.80 16.39
C THR A 150 2.47 11.61 15.92
N ALA A 151 2.99 10.76 15.03
CA ALA A 151 2.31 9.53 14.60
C ALA A 151 1.96 8.65 15.80
N ARG A 152 2.88 8.49 16.75
CA ARG A 152 2.66 7.77 18.01
C ARG A 152 1.54 8.38 18.85
N ILE A 153 1.55 9.70 19.04
CA ILE A 153 0.50 10.43 19.78
C ILE A 153 -0.87 10.25 19.10
N LYS A 154 -0.89 10.17 17.78
CA LYS A 154 -2.09 9.95 16.95
C LYS A 154 -2.55 8.49 16.91
N GLY A 155 -1.90 7.58 17.65
CA GLY A 155 -2.32 6.17 17.76
C GLY A 155 -1.66 5.21 16.78
N CYS A 156 -0.55 5.60 16.14
CA CYS A 156 0.26 4.65 15.39
C CYS A 156 0.77 3.53 16.32
N ASP A 157 0.79 2.30 15.82
CA ASP A 157 1.28 1.14 16.55
C ASP A 157 2.72 1.36 17.10
N GLU A 158 2.91 1.04 18.38
CA GLU A 158 4.15 1.29 19.11
C GLU A 158 5.34 0.57 18.47
N ALA A 159 5.13 -0.65 17.99
CA ALA A 159 6.16 -1.43 17.32
C ALA A 159 6.63 -0.70 16.07
N THR A 160 5.67 -0.28 15.23
CA THR A 160 5.90 0.44 13.98
C THR A 160 6.70 1.72 14.23
N VAL A 161 6.31 2.51 15.23
CA VAL A 161 7.03 3.75 15.60
C VAL A 161 8.45 3.43 16.07
N LYS A 162 8.62 2.49 17.01
CA LYS A 162 9.95 2.09 17.52
C LYS A 162 10.87 1.60 16.41
N ASN A 163 10.37 0.79 15.49
CA ASN A 163 11.16 0.32 14.35
C ASN A 163 11.65 1.48 13.47
N ASN A 164 10.78 2.44 13.16
CA ASN A 164 11.17 3.61 12.36
C ASN A 164 12.15 4.54 13.10
N LEU A 165 11.96 4.76 14.40
CA LEU A 165 12.92 5.50 15.23
C LEU A 165 14.28 4.79 15.31
N ALA A 166 14.30 3.45 15.39
CA ALA A 166 15.52 2.67 15.37
C ALA A 166 16.26 2.76 14.02
N VAL A 167 15.54 2.83 12.90
CA VAL A 167 16.15 3.10 11.59
C VAL A 167 16.87 4.46 11.59
N LEU A 168 16.30 5.49 12.21
CA LEU A 168 16.99 6.78 12.36
C LEU A 168 18.24 6.66 13.24
N LEU A 169 18.17 5.90 14.34
CA LEU A 169 19.33 5.63 15.20
C LEU A 169 20.45 4.91 14.43
N LEU A 170 20.11 3.95 13.57
CA LEU A 170 21.06 3.27 12.70
C LEU A 170 21.69 4.20 11.67
N ALA A 171 20.92 5.10 11.07
CA ALA A 171 21.44 6.10 10.14
C ALA A 171 22.42 7.07 10.84
N GLU A 172 22.23 7.33 12.13
CA GLU A 172 23.13 8.14 12.96
C GLU A 172 24.30 7.37 13.58
N GLY A 173 24.44 6.06 13.28
CA GLY A 173 25.48 5.21 13.86
C GLY A 173 25.27 4.85 15.33
N LYS A 174 24.11 5.14 15.92
CA LYS A 174 23.76 4.83 17.32
C LYS A 174 23.23 3.40 17.45
N ASN A 175 24.03 2.41 17.02
CA ASN A 175 23.55 1.03 16.87
C ASN A 175 23.10 0.41 18.21
N ASN A 176 23.82 0.63 19.31
CA ASN A 176 23.41 0.13 20.64
C ASN A 176 22.03 0.65 21.08
N GLN A 177 21.73 1.93 20.83
CA GLN A 177 20.40 2.48 21.13
C GLN A 177 19.31 1.86 20.22
N ALA A 178 19.65 1.56 18.97
CA ALA A 178 18.75 0.85 18.06
C ALA A 178 18.48 -0.58 18.56
N ILE A 179 19.50 -1.30 19.06
CA ILE A 179 19.37 -2.63 19.67
C ILE A 179 18.40 -2.57 20.86
N ASP A 180 18.64 -1.66 21.81
CA ASP A 180 17.80 -1.50 23.01
C ASP A 180 16.33 -1.21 22.65
N MET A 181 16.11 -0.46 21.57
CA MET A 181 14.78 -0.12 21.09
C MET A 181 14.07 -1.29 20.37
N LEU A 182 14.81 -2.09 19.61
CA LEU A 182 14.27 -3.15 18.76
C LEU A 182 14.13 -4.51 19.47
N LEU A 183 15.01 -4.81 20.43
CA LEU A 183 15.00 -6.09 21.14
C LEU A 183 13.63 -6.40 21.80
N PRO A 184 12.94 -5.46 22.47
CA PRO A 184 11.64 -5.75 23.09
C PRO A 184 10.48 -5.99 22.12
N ILE A 185 10.63 -5.62 20.84
CA ILE A 185 9.56 -5.71 19.83
C ILE A 185 9.85 -6.75 18.73
N ASN A 186 11.01 -7.40 18.77
CA ASN A 186 11.49 -8.30 17.72
C ASN A 186 10.55 -9.49 17.43
N HIS A 187 9.71 -9.90 18.40
CA HIS A 187 8.74 -11.00 18.26
C HIS A 187 7.30 -10.52 17.98
N GLN A 188 7.06 -9.23 17.79
CA GLN A 188 5.71 -8.71 17.58
C GLN A 188 5.24 -8.90 16.13
N ALA A 189 4.08 -9.53 15.95
CA ALA A 189 3.57 -9.96 14.65
C ALA A 189 3.38 -8.83 13.63
N ALA A 190 3.00 -7.62 14.07
CA ALA A 190 2.68 -6.49 13.18
C ALA A 190 3.87 -6.03 12.32
N ILE A 191 5.11 -6.26 12.78
CA ILE A 191 6.33 -5.79 12.11
C ILE A 191 7.49 -6.79 12.15
N HIS A 192 7.22 -8.03 12.59
CA HIS A 192 8.21 -9.05 13.01
C HIS A 192 9.48 -9.04 12.16
N ASN A 193 9.32 -9.29 10.85
CA ASN A 193 10.44 -9.45 9.94
C ASN A 193 11.26 -8.16 9.78
N LYS A 194 10.62 -6.98 9.75
CA LYS A 194 11.33 -5.69 9.58
C LYS A 194 12.14 -5.33 10.82
N ALA A 195 11.55 -5.49 12.01
CA ALA A 195 12.24 -5.22 13.27
C ALA A 195 13.42 -6.16 13.47
N GLN A 196 13.27 -7.45 13.15
CA GLN A 196 14.35 -8.43 13.22
C GLN A 196 15.50 -8.12 12.25
N VAL A 197 15.18 -7.73 11.01
CA VAL A 197 16.22 -7.31 10.05
C VAL A 197 16.97 -6.08 10.54
N ASN A 198 16.26 -5.05 11.01
CA ASN A 198 16.91 -3.85 11.56
C ASN A 198 17.73 -4.14 12.82
N LEU A 199 17.25 -5.05 13.68
CA LEU A 199 17.98 -5.49 14.87
C LEU A 199 19.25 -6.23 14.47
N ALA A 200 19.18 -7.12 13.47
CA ALA A 200 20.33 -7.83 12.97
C ALA A 200 21.36 -6.87 12.35
N ILE A 201 20.93 -5.86 11.57
CA ILE A 201 21.83 -4.81 11.06
C ILE A 201 22.55 -4.10 12.22
N ALA A 202 21.81 -3.73 13.26
CA ALA A 202 22.37 -3.09 14.45
C ALA A 202 23.42 -3.98 15.15
N LEU A 203 23.10 -5.26 15.34
CA LEU A 203 23.98 -6.26 15.95
C LEU A 203 25.24 -6.48 15.12
N ILE A 204 25.14 -6.58 13.79
CA ILE A 204 26.27 -6.77 12.89
C ILE A 204 27.24 -5.58 12.98
N ARG A 205 26.73 -4.34 12.99
CA ARG A 205 27.55 -3.13 13.10
C ARG A 205 28.30 -3.01 14.43
N GLU A 206 27.83 -3.69 15.47
CA GLU A 206 28.51 -3.81 16.76
C GLU A 206 29.37 -5.09 16.89
N GLY A 207 29.55 -5.85 15.80
CA GLY A 207 30.32 -7.10 15.78
C GLY A 207 29.63 -8.30 16.43
N ARG A 208 28.34 -8.19 16.80
CA ARG A 208 27.55 -9.22 17.49
C ARG A 208 26.93 -10.21 16.50
N HIS A 209 27.77 -10.83 15.65
CA HIS A 209 27.32 -11.63 14.50
C HIS A 209 26.51 -12.88 14.90
N ALA A 210 26.88 -13.56 15.99
CA ALA A 210 26.15 -14.75 16.45
C ALA A 210 24.71 -14.42 16.88
N GLU A 211 24.50 -13.25 17.51
CA GLU A 211 23.17 -12.80 17.88
C GLU A 211 22.35 -12.39 16.66
N ALA A 212 22.98 -11.72 15.68
CA ALA A 212 22.34 -11.41 14.41
C ALA A 212 21.90 -12.69 13.67
N GLU A 213 22.73 -13.74 13.65
CA GLU A 213 22.40 -15.04 13.07
C GLU A 213 21.18 -15.66 13.76
N SER A 214 21.14 -15.65 15.10
CA SER A 214 19.99 -16.16 15.86
C SER A 214 18.70 -15.39 15.58
N VAL A 215 18.79 -14.07 15.31
CA VAL A 215 17.63 -13.24 14.99
C VAL A 215 17.10 -13.51 13.57
N LEU A 216 17.99 -13.82 12.61
CA LEU A 216 17.65 -13.96 11.20
C LEU A 216 17.32 -15.39 10.76
N THR A 217 17.83 -16.41 11.43
CA THR A 217 17.61 -17.83 11.07
C THR A 217 16.14 -18.29 11.07
N PRO A 218 15.21 -17.69 11.83
CA PRO A 218 13.77 -17.96 11.66
C PRO A 218 13.18 -17.40 10.36
N LEU A 219 13.83 -16.43 9.73
CA LEU A 219 13.32 -15.68 8.57
C LEU A 219 13.97 -16.10 7.25
N PHE A 220 15.22 -16.56 7.30
CA PHE A 220 16.06 -16.81 6.14
C PHE A 220 16.84 -18.12 6.31
N SER A 221 17.24 -18.72 5.19
CA SER A 221 18.15 -19.86 5.17
C SER A 221 19.54 -19.48 5.71
N LYS A 222 20.31 -20.47 6.18
CA LYS A 222 21.66 -20.24 6.70
C LYS A 222 22.58 -19.52 5.70
N ASP A 223 22.48 -19.86 4.42
CA ASP A 223 23.29 -19.27 3.35
C ASP A 223 22.92 -17.80 3.11
N GLU A 224 21.62 -17.47 3.15
CA GLU A 224 21.14 -16.09 3.08
C GLU A 224 21.60 -15.28 4.29
N VAL A 225 21.52 -15.84 5.51
CA VAL A 225 21.99 -15.18 6.73
C VAL A 225 23.50 -14.92 6.69
N ALA A 226 24.31 -15.91 6.29
CA ALA A 226 25.75 -15.75 6.16
C ALA A 226 26.12 -14.67 5.13
N THR A 227 25.43 -14.67 3.99
CA THR A 227 25.59 -13.66 2.93
C THR A 227 25.20 -12.27 3.43
N PHE A 228 24.10 -12.16 4.17
CA PHE A 228 23.63 -10.90 4.76
C PHE A 228 24.64 -10.33 5.75
N ILE A 229 25.12 -11.15 6.70
CA ILE A 229 26.12 -10.75 7.70
C ILE A 229 27.40 -10.26 7.01
N HIS A 230 27.92 -11.03 6.05
CA HIS A 230 29.11 -10.63 5.30
C HIS A 230 28.93 -9.29 4.57
N THR A 231 27.80 -9.10 3.91
CA THR A 231 27.51 -7.87 3.15
C THR A 231 27.41 -6.64 4.05
N VAL A 232 26.71 -6.76 5.18
CA VAL A 232 26.54 -5.64 6.12
C VAL A 232 27.84 -5.33 6.87
N ALA A 233 28.62 -6.35 7.25
CA ALA A 233 29.90 -6.15 7.93
C ALA A 233 30.95 -5.53 7.01
N GLY A 234 31.01 -5.93 5.74
CA GLY A 234 31.98 -5.42 4.76
C GLY A 234 31.67 -4.02 4.20
N GLY A 235 30.43 -3.51 4.38
CA GLY A 235 30.02 -2.18 3.93
C GLY A 235 30.34 -1.03 4.89
N GLY A 236 30.93 -1.31 6.06
CA GLY A 236 31.27 -0.30 7.08
C GLY A 236 32.64 0.36 6.94
N GLU A 237 33.44 -0.03 5.94
CA GLU A 237 34.84 0.42 5.75
C GLU A 237 35.04 1.40 4.58
N ALA A 238 33.99 2.10 4.10
CA ALA A 238 34.10 3.08 3.01
C ALA A 238 33.87 4.52 3.50
#